data_AF-A0A7C4ARD3-F1
#
_entry.id   AF-A0A7C4ARD3-F1
#
_cell.length_a   1.000
_cell.length_b   1.000
_cell.length_c   1.000
_cell.angle_alpha   90.00
_cell.angle_beta   90.00
_cell.angle_gamma   90.00
#
_symmetry.space_group_name_H-M   'P 1'
#
loop_
_entity.id
_entity.type
_entity.pdbx_description
1 polymer ?
#
loop_
_entity_poly.entity_id
_entity_poly.type
_entity_poly.pdbx_seq_one_letter_code
_entity_poly.pdbx_strand_id
1 'polypeptide(L)'
;MSQRGVPVLVAFLLFLVSACFSIAFGEGCGAKGDWKDIYILPTNPNADTNIKISLSASKTHVQPGETITFTIEADRDCYVTIMDMGTSGRIVRLWPNQYSQGENLVKAHTPRRFPSEADRFQYKIGGPSGVERIIAYATSQPGKILSESEFQTMQNTPFKQFVGGAKDLSTAFTRETDSLTSNIKWGSAQVNICIGSGESFPSSPDAGGVGVVYLLAVGAPTGKLKYCNRDAQRFADVMKSKLGVKEANLRLILGSEATYAGFAHGLEWLAATTKPEDSAIIYFSGHGSSIPDQPPLDEEDGRDEAFVLYPGQSKDYRAAIRDKIIMVDDDFNVKLKKIPARKKVIVADCCHSGTIHKTLGSGDEELVCKYMPFRDPDTGQEIERIGAKAAPTNYGNDNEAILAACLDNQSSFEVAGRQAGLFTDCLIEAINKGADNLEKAFEMAKAMTEKAVGGLGRQSQGGSVKQTPHLTDPHGYVKLFKFSR
;
A
#
# COMPACT_ATOMS: atom_id res chain seq x y z
N MET A 1 30.85 -82.27 -7.42
CA MET A 1 30.43 -82.10 -8.83
C MET A 1 29.33 -81.05 -8.88
N SER A 2 29.48 -80.07 -9.78
CA SER A 2 28.44 -79.23 -10.41
C SER A 2 27.50 -78.33 -9.58
N GLN A 3 27.84 -77.04 -9.58
CA GLN A 3 27.04 -75.86 -10.01
C GLN A 3 25.53 -75.69 -9.75
N ARG A 4 25.24 -74.46 -9.27
CA ARG A 4 24.15 -73.49 -9.57
C ARG A 4 22.82 -73.51 -8.79
N GLY A 5 22.47 -72.33 -8.22
CA GLY A 5 21.09 -71.89 -7.98
C GLY A 5 20.87 -70.93 -6.80
N VAL A 6 20.98 -69.62 -7.05
CA VAL A 6 20.66 -68.40 -6.22
C VAL A 6 19.10 -68.24 -6.10
N PRO A 7 18.43 -67.44 -5.20
CA PRO A 7 18.82 -66.15 -4.59
C PRO A 7 18.47 -65.82 -3.10
N VAL A 8 19.34 -64.95 -2.54
CA VAL A 8 19.08 -63.63 -1.91
C VAL A 8 17.73 -63.36 -1.22
N LEU A 9 17.79 -63.11 0.10
CA LEU A 9 17.20 -61.91 0.71
C LEU A 9 17.97 -61.55 2.00
N VAL A 10 18.44 -60.30 2.07
CA VAL A 10 19.25 -59.73 3.15
C VAL A 10 18.33 -59.04 4.16
N ALA A 11 18.47 -59.35 5.44
CA ALA A 11 17.96 -58.55 6.55
C ALA A 11 19.12 -58.26 7.50
N PHE A 12 19.51 -57.00 7.62
CA PHE A 12 20.51 -56.55 8.59
C PHE A 12 19.87 -55.52 9.52
N LEU A 13 19.76 -55.92 10.78
CA LEU A 13 19.58 -55.05 11.94
C LEU A 13 20.99 -54.83 12.50
N LEU A 14 21.44 -53.59 12.72
CA LEU A 14 22.44 -53.30 13.75
C LEU A 14 22.56 -51.81 14.07
N PHE A 15 22.71 -51.59 15.37
CA PHE A 15 22.84 -50.36 16.12
C PHE A 15 24.33 -49.92 16.23
N LEU A 16 24.52 -48.66 16.64
CA LEU A 16 25.67 -48.04 17.36
C LEU A 16 26.70 -47.16 16.59
N VAL A 17 26.54 -45.84 16.80
CA VAL A 17 27.49 -44.82 17.34
C VAL A 17 28.94 -44.78 16.82
N SER A 18 29.36 -43.65 16.21
CA SER A 18 30.47 -42.77 16.68
C SER A 18 30.71 -41.58 15.74
N ALA A 19 31.22 -40.48 16.29
CA ALA A 19 31.34 -39.13 15.74
C ALA A 19 32.51 -38.90 14.76
N CYS A 20 32.37 -37.91 13.86
CA CYS A 20 33.48 -37.13 13.29
C CYS A 20 32.99 -35.76 12.77
N PHE A 21 33.77 -34.71 13.08
CA PHE A 21 33.61 -33.30 12.72
C PHE A 21 33.89 -33.03 11.23
N SER A 22 33.10 -32.18 10.56
CA SER A 22 33.54 -31.18 9.54
C SER A 22 32.37 -30.31 9.03
N ILE A 23 32.71 -29.08 8.63
CA ILE A 23 31.89 -27.87 8.43
C ILE A 23 31.23 -27.81 7.04
N ALA A 24 30.08 -27.11 6.95
CA ALA A 24 29.34 -26.62 5.75
C ALA A 24 28.77 -27.71 4.81
N PHE A 25 27.53 -27.66 4.32
CA PHE A 25 26.63 -26.56 4.02
C PHE A 25 25.26 -26.81 4.67
N GLY A 26 24.74 -25.80 5.36
CA GLY A 26 23.30 -25.72 5.59
C GLY A 26 22.62 -25.35 4.27
N GLU A 27 22.31 -26.37 3.46
CA GLU A 27 21.28 -26.24 2.43
C GLU A 27 19.97 -25.92 3.14
N GLY A 28 19.63 -24.62 3.15
CA GLY A 28 18.29 -24.18 3.46
C GLY A 28 17.34 -24.82 2.47
N CYS A 29 16.65 -25.87 2.90
CA CYS A 29 15.52 -26.41 2.17
C CYS A 29 14.37 -25.43 2.35
N GLY A 30 14.29 -24.47 1.44
CA GLY A 30 13.21 -23.50 1.37
C GLY A 30 11.87 -24.16 1.06
N ALA A 31 10.82 -23.57 1.59
CA ALA A 31 9.68 -23.25 0.74
C ALA A 31 9.72 -21.72 0.54
N LYS A 32 10.19 -21.29 -0.64
CA LYS A 32 9.77 -20.03 -1.24
C LYS A 32 8.25 -20.10 -1.35
N GLY A 33 7.54 -19.51 -0.39
CA GLY A 33 6.11 -19.29 -0.51
C GLY A 33 5.89 -18.01 -1.29
N ASP A 34 5.34 -18.13 -2.49
CA ASP A 34 4.73 -17.03 -3.22
C ASP A 34 3.75 -16.30 -2.30
N TRP A 35 4.09 -15.09 -1.89
CA TRP A 35 3.18 -14.20 -1.18
C TRP A 35 2.16 -13.71 -2.19
N LYS A 36 1.00 -14.37 -2.23
CA LYS A 36 -0.14 -13.97 -3.06
C LYS A 36 -0.47 -12.50 -2.77
N ASP A 37 -0.64 -11.73 -3.84
CA ASP A 37 -1.00 -10.33 -3.83
C ASP A 37 -2.09 -10.01 -2.80
N ILE A 38 -1.86 -8.95 -2.03
CA ILE A 38 -2.72 -8.54 -0.92
C ILE A 38 -3.77 -7.60 -1.50
N TYR A 39 -4.94 -8.17 -1.83
CA TYR A 39 -6.08 -7.39 -2.31
C TYR A 39 -6.90 -6.85 -1.13
N ILE A 40 -7.03 -5.53 -1.07
CA ILE A 40 -7.97 -4.82 -0.18
C ILE A 40 -9.18 -4.42 -1.02
N LEU A 41 -10.38 -4.62 -0.48
CA LEU A 41 -11.56 -4.05 -1.11
C LEU A 41 -11.59 -2.53 -0.87
N PRO A 42 -11.81 -1.71 -1.92
CA PRO A 42 -11.82 -0.27 -1.78
C PRO A 42 -12.86 0.16 -0.74
N THR A 43 -12.63 1.29 -0.07
CA THR A 43 -13.66 1.98 0.73
C THR A 43 -14.28 3.08 -0.11
N ASN A 44 -15.56 3.37 0.08
CA ASN A 44 -16.26 4.41 -0.66
C ASN A 44 -15.58 5.78 -0.44
N PRO A 45 -14.99 6.38 -1.48
CA PRO A 45 -14.26 7.65 -1.35
C PRO A 45 -15.20 8.85 -1.15
N ASN A 46 -16.49 8.71 -1.44
CA ASN A 46 -17.46 9.78 -1.26
C ASN A 46 -17.96 9.82 0.19
N ALA A 47 -17.51 10.82 0.95
CA ALA A 47 -17.85 10.98 2.37
C ALA A 47 -19.37 11.05 2.67
N ASP A 48 -20.19 11.54 1.74
CA ASP A 48 -21.64 11.69 1.94
C ASP A 48 -22.39 10.36 1.75
N THR A 49 -21.86 9.48 0.90
CA THR A 49 -22.42 8.17 0.60
C THR A 49 -21.65 7.03 1.25
N ASN A 50 -20.55 7.30 1.96
CA ASN A 50 -19.79 6.31 2.70
C ASN A 50 -20.57 5.85 3.93
N ILE A 51 -20.64 4.52 4.12
CA ILE A 51 -21.12 3.89 5.35
C ILE A 51 -19.91 3.62 6.23
N LYS A 52 -19.87 4.22 7.41
CA LYS A 52 -18.78 3.96 8.36
C LYS A 52 -19.08 2.64 9.06
N ILE A 53 -18.44 1.58 8.57
CA ILE A 53 -18.50 0.23 9.13
C ILE A 53 -17.19 -0.08 9.85
N SER A 54 -17.30 -0.78 10.97
CA SER A 54 -16.17 -1.37 11.69
C SER A 54 -16.33 -2.89 11.74
N LEU A 55 -15.20 -3.59 11.70
CA LEU A 55 -15.12 -5.03 11.83
C LEU A 55 -13.99 -5.36 12.79
N SER A 56 -14.29 -6.14 13.83
CA SER A 56 -13.30 -6.63 14.78
C SER A 56 -13.45 -8.13 14.98
N ALA A 57 -12.36 -8.78 15.36
CA ALA A 57 -12.34 -10.20 15.68
C ALA A 57 -12.06 -10.43 17.16
N SER A 58 -12.73 -11.42 17.75
CA SER A 58 -12.52 -11.84 19.15
C SER A 58 -11.09 -12.31 19.45
N LYS A 59 -10.39 -12.80 18.41
CA LYS A 59 -8.98 -13.20 18.44
C LYS A 59 -8.34 -12.75 17.14
N THR A 60 -7.09 -12.30 17.18
CA THR A 60 -6.29 -12.06 15.96
C THR A 60 -5.24 -13.15 15.73
N HIS A 61 -5.08 -14.06 16.71
CA HIS A 61 -4.20 -15.22 16.67
C HIS A 61 -5.02 -16.45 17.03
N VAL A 62 -5.02 -17.43 16.16
CA VAL A 62 -5.82 -18.64 16.31
C VAL A 62 -5.01 -19.85 15.86
N GLN A 63 -5.22 -20.96 16.53
CA GLN A 63 -4.75 -22.25 16.02
C GLN A 63 -5.83 -22.86 15.12
N PRO A 64 -5.46 -23.63 14.08
CA PRO A 64 -6.44 -24.39 13.31
C PRO A 64 -7.39 -25.18 14.22
N GLY A 65 -8.70 -25.04 14.00
CA GLY A 65 -9.75 -25.68 14.78
C GLY A 65 -10.29 -24.84 15.95
N GLU A 66 -9.69 -23.69 16.26
CA GLU A 66 -10.25 -22.76 17.25
C GLU A 66 -11.49 -22.01 16.74
N THR A 67 -12.43 -21.78 17.63
CA THR A 67 -13.62 -20.95 17.35
C THR A 67 -13.28 -19.47 17.44
N ILE A 68 -13.81 -18.68 16.50
CA ILE A 68 -13.68 -17.23 16.46
C ILE A 68 -15.05 -16.59 16.21
N THR A 69 -15.24 -15.39 16.78
CA THR A 69 -16.38 -14.51 16.46
C THR A 69 -15.90 -13.15 15.99
N PHE A 70 -16.70 -12.52 15.14
CA PHE A 70 -16.50 -11.19 14.60
C PHE A 70 -17.59 -10.26 15.11
N THR A 71 -17.26 -8.99 15.34
CA THR A 71 -18.21 -7.95 15.74
C THR A 71 -18.22 -6.85 14.69
N ILE A 72 -19.42 -6.53 14.22
CA ILE A 72 -19.67 -5.54 13.17
C ILE A 72 -20.51 -4.42 13.76
N GLU A 73 -20.12 -3.18 13.51
CA GLU A 73 -20.94 -2.01 13.84
C GLU A 73 -20.91 -1.03 12.67
N ALA A 74 -22.05 -0.40 12.37
CA ALA A 74 -22.18 0.59 11.31
C ALA A 74 -22.86 1.86 11.82
N ASP A 75 -22.53 3.01 11.23
CA ASP A 75 -23.13 4.31 11.57
C ASP A 75 -24.58 4.48 11.13
N ARG A 76 -25.12 3.53 10.37
CA ARG A 76 -26.50 3.53 9.88
C ARG A 76 -27.00 2.13 9.59
N ASP A 77 -28.32 2.00 9.44
CA ASP A 77 -28.95 0.78 8.97
C ASP A 77 -28.39 0.40 7.59
N CYS A 78 -27.85 -0.82 7.49
CA CYS A 78 -27.22 -1.31 6.28
C CYS A 78 -27.25 -2.83 6.18
N TYR A 79 -27.02 -3.36 4.99
CA TYR A 79 -26.91 -4.79 4.72
C TYR A 79 -25.43 -5.13 4.58
N VAL A 80 -24.96 -6.10 5.37
CA VAL A 80 -23.54 -6.45 5.46
C VAL A 80 -23.27 -7.80 4.83
N THR A 81 -22.16 -7.92 4.12
CA THR A 81 -21.63 -9.20 3.66
C THR A 81 -20.25 -9.41 4.26
N ILE A 82 -20.02 -10.55 4.89
CA ILE A 82 -18.72 -10.95 5.45
C ILE A 82 -18.13 -12.04 4.56
N MET A 83 -16.89 -11.84 4.16
CA MET A 83 -16.10 -12.78 3.37
C MET A 83 -14.79 -13.08 4.08
N ASP A 84 -14.33 -14.29 3.87
CA ASP A 84 -13.09 -14.84 4.35
C ASP A 84 -12.19 -15.13 3.16
N MET A 85 -11.03 -14.49 3.14
CA MET A 85 -9.98 -14.69 2.16
C MET A 85 -8.88 -15.51 2.83
N GLY A 86 -8.97 -16.82 2.65
CA GLY A 86 -8.06 -17.77 3.28
C GLY A 86 -6.65 -17.74 2.71
N THR A 87 -5.69 -18.26 3.47
CA THR A 87 -4.26 -18.39 3.08
C THR A 87 -4.04 -19.15 1.77
N SER A 88 -4.99 -20.01 1.40
CA SER A 88 -4.99 -20.74 0.13
C SER A 88 -5.39 -19.90 -1.08
N GLY A 89 -5.78 -18.63 -0.91
CA GLY A 89 -6.37 -17.77 -1.94
C GLY A 89 -7.84 -18.06 -2.23
N ARG A 90 -8.46 -18.98 -1.48
CA ARG A 90 -9.91 -19.24 -1.57
C ARG A 90 -10.67 -18.14 -0.85
N ILE A 91 -11.72 -17.65 -1.48
CA ILE A 91 -12.59 -16.60 -0.94
C ILE A 91 -13.96 -17.19 -0.65
N VAL A 92 -14.39 -17.13 0.61
CA VAL A 92 -15.64 -17.74 1.08
C VAL A 92 -16.54 -16.68 1.69
N ARG A 93 -17.78 -16.58 1.24
CA ARG A 93 -18.79 -15.75 1.89
C ARG A 93 -19.27 -16.42 3.17
N LEU A 94 -18.88 -15.85 4.30
CA LEU A 94 -19.28 -16.30 5.63
C LEU A 94 -20.70 -15.84 5.98
N TRP A 95 -21.08 -14.63 5.59
CA TRP A 95 -22.39 -14.03 5.89
C TRP A 95 -22.87 -13.12 4.75
N PRO A 96 -24.16 -13.13 4.35
CA PRO A 96 -25.22 -14.06 4.73
C PRO A 96 -24.95 -15.51 4.30
N ASN A 97 -25.43 -16.45 5.10
CA ASN A 97 -25.37 -17.90 4.83
C ASN A 97 -26.73 -18.56 5.12
N GLN A 98 -26.81 -19.89 4.94
CA GLN A 98 -28.06 -20.65 5.11
C GLN A 98 -28.65 -20.57 6.53
N TYR A 99 -27.84 -20.37 7.56
CA TYR A 99 -28.31 -20.22 8.93
C TYR A 99 -28.93 -18.85 9.22
N SER A 100 -28.55 -17.83 8.46
CA SER A 100 -29.04 -16.47 8.63
C SER A 100 -30.41 -16.23 7.99
N GLN A 101 -31.01 -17.23 7.33
CA GLN A 101 -32.34 -17.14 6.68
C GLN A 101 -32.47 -15.96 5.69
N GLY A 102 -31.37 -15.50 5.10
CA GLY A 102 -31.33 -14.35 4.20
C GLY A 102 -31.26 -12.99 4.90
N GLU A 103 -31.22 -12.95 6.24
CA GLU A 103 -31.03 -11.72 7.00
C GLU A 103 -29.55 -11.34 7.08
N ASN A 104 -29.25 -10.12 6.64
CA ASN A 104 -27.95 -9.50 6.83
C ASN A 104 -28.03 -8.02 7.19
N LEU A 105 -29.17 -7.60 7.74
CA LEU A 105 -29.37 -6.23 8.22
C LEU A 105 -28.62 -6.00 9.54
N VAL A 106 -27.81 -4.96 9.56
CA VAL A 106 -27.17 -4.40 10.76
C VAL A 106 -27.83 -3.05 11.04
N LYS A 107 -28.30 -2.87 12.28
CA LYS A 107 -28.92 -1.62 12.74
C LYS A 107 -27.86 -0.60 13.12
N ALA A 108 -28.16 0.67 12.87
CA ALA A 108 -27.29 1.79 13.21
C ALA A 108 -26.81 1.70 14.66
N HIS A 109 -25.50 1.85 14.87
CA HIS A 109 -24.84 1.88 16.19
C HIS A 109 -25.17 0.68 17.10
N THR A 110 -25.52 -0.45 16.50
CA THR A 110 -25.86 -1.68 17.21
C THR A 110 -24.87 -2.77 16.80
N PRO A 111 -23.86 -3.05 17.64
CA PRO A 111 -22.89 -4.10 17.35
C PRO A 111 -23.56 -5.46 17.14
N ARG A 112 -23.32 -6.08 15.99
CA ARG A 112 -23.81 -7.40 15.61
C ARG A 112 -22.65 -8.39 15.61
N ARG A 113 -22.77 -9.47 16.38
CA ARG A 113 -21.77 -10.56 16.41
C ARG A 113 -22.03 -11.63 15.35
N PHE A 114 -21.00 -12.12 14.69
CA PHE A 114 -21.06 -13.23 13.74
C PHE A 114 -20.00 -14.31 14.06
N PRO A 115 -20.36 -15.59 14.18
CA PRO A 115 -21.72 -16.08 14.40
C PRO A 115 -22.30 -15.52 15.70
N SER A 116 -23.61 -15.36 15.76
CA SER A 116 -24.33 -14.98 16.97
C SER A 116 -24.77 -16.19 17.78
N GLU A 117 -25.25 -15.96 18.99
CA GLU A 117 -25.87 -17.02 19.80
C GLU A 117 -27.14 -17.61 19.14
N ALA A 118 -27.80 -16.84 18.26
CA ALA A 118 -28.97 -17.29 17.50
C ALA A 118 -28.57 -18.08 16.24
N ASP A 119 -27.38 -17.85 15.70
CA ASP A 119 -26.81 -18.62 14.61
C ASP A 119 -26.37 -19.97 15.20
N ARG A 120 -27.13 -21.05 14.96
CA ARG A 120 -26.94 -22.37 15.60
C ARG A 120 -25.67 -23.12 15.14
N PHE A 121 -24.54 -22.42 14.95
CA PHE A 121 -23.24 -22.95 14.57
C PHE A 121 -22.10 -22.14 15.19
N GLN A 122 -20.93 -22.75 15.30
CA GLN A 122 -19.68 -22.07 15.62
C GLN A 122 -18.80 -22.02 14.38
N TYR A 123 -18.17 -20.87 14.12
CA TYR A 123 -17.20 -20.75 13.05
C TYR A 123 -15.81 -21.07 13.59
N LYS A 124 -15.21 -22.12 13.05
CA LYS A 124 -13.86 -22.57 13.39
C LYS A 124 -12.93 -22.18 12.25
N ILE A 125 -11.84 -21.50 12.59
CA ILE A 125 -10.79 -21.18 11.63
C ILE A 125 -10.10 -22.48 11.21
N GLY A 126 -9.87 -22.65 9.92
CA GLY A 126 -9.18 -23.80 9.34
C GLY A 126 -8.12 -23.38 8.33
N GLY A 127 -7.43 -24.33 7.72
CA GLY A 127 -6.42 -24.06 6.70
C GLY A 127 -4.97 -24.03 7.22
N PRO A 128 -3.99 -23.92 6.32
CA PRO A 128 -2.57 -23.91 6.67
C PRO A 128 -2.18 -22.62 7.40
N SER A 129 -1.08 -22.68 8.14
CA SER A 129 -0.55 -21.51 8.84
C SER A 129 -0.28 -20.34 7.88
N GLY A 130 -0.60 -19.14 8.31
CA GLY A 130 -0.50 -17.92 7.50
C GLY A 130 -1.50 -16.86 7.93
N VAL A 131 -1.65 -15.82 7.10
CA VAL A 131 -2.59 -14.73 7.34
C VAL A 131 -3.85 -14.95 6.52
N GLU A 132 -4.98 -14.95 7.22
CA GLU A 132 -6.33 -14.97 6.65
C GLU A 132 -6.95 -13.58 6.81
N ARG A 133 -7.69 -13.11 5.81
CA ARG A 133 -8.30 -11.78 5.82
C ARG A 133 -9.80 -11.88 5.81
N ILE A 134 -10.42 -11.26 6.80
CA ILE A 134 -11.86 -11.17 6.90
C ILE A 134 -12.28 -9.77 6.45
N ILE A 135 -13.16 -9.72 5.46
CA ILE A 135 -13.66 -8.50 4.87
C ILE A 135 -15.15 -8.40 5.13
N ALA A 136 -15.60 -7.23 5.55
CA ALA A 136 -17.01 -6.86 5.60
C ALA A 136 -17.26 -5.69 4.66
N TYR A 137 -18.28 -5.78 3.81
CA TYR A 137 -18.78 -4.61 3.09
C TYR A 137 -20.25 -4.40 3.40
N ALA A 138 -20.66 -3.13 3.47
CA ALA A 138 -22.00 -2.68 3.81
C ALA A 138 -22.61 -1.91 2.65
N THR A 139 -23.91 -2.11 2.42
CA THR A 139 -24.68 -1.38 1.41
C THR A 139 -26.01 -0.90 1.99
N SER A 140 -26.52 0.26 1.55
CA SER A 140 -27.83 0.77 2.01
C SER A 140 -29.02 -0.04 1.48
N GLN A 141 -28.80 -0.86 0.45
CA GLN A 141 -29.78 -1.76 -0.14
C GLN A 141 -29.21 -3.17 -0.22
N PRO A 142 -30.03 -4.22 -0.05
CA PRO A 142 -29.55 -5.60 -0.08
C PRO A 142 -29.13 -6.01 -1.49
N GLY A 143 -28.19 -6.96 -1.58
CA GLY A 143 -27.79 -7.58 -2.85
C GLY A 143 -27.07 -6.64 -3.83
N LYS A 144 -26.29 -5.69 -3.31
CA LYS A 144 -25.46 -4.77 -4.11
C LYS A 144 -23.97 -5.13 -4.01
N ILE A 145 -23.19 -4.62 -4.96
CA ILE A 145 -21.76 -4.88 -5.19
C ILE A 145 -21.45 -6.28 -5.73
N LEU A 146 -21.80 -7.36 -5.03
CA LEU A 146 -21.60 -8.72 -5.55
C LEU A 146 -22.94 -9.44 -5.69
N SER A 147 -23.08 -10.14 -6.81
CA SER A 147 -24.25 -10.90 -7.23
C SER A 147 -24.13 -12.38 -6.87
N GLU A 148 -25.26 -13.09 -6.75
CA GLU A 148 -25.25 -14.54 -6.47
C GLU A 148 -24.59 -15.38 -7.57
N SER A 149 -24.52 -14.89 -8.81
CA SER A 149 -23.83 -15.56 -9.92
C SER A 149 -22.31 -15.63 -9.75
N GLU A 150 -21.73 -14.76 -8.93
CA GLU A 150 -20.30 -14.76 -8.64
C GLU A 150 -19.93 -15.76 -7.53
N PHE A 151 -20.91 -16.47 -6.98
CA PHE A 151 -20.72 -17.44 -5.91
C PHE A 151 -21.17 -18.84 -6.32
N GLN A 152 -20.33 -19.82 -6.00
CA GLN A 152 -20.60 -21.24 -6.14
C GLN A 152 -20.87 -21.87 -4.77
N THR A 153 -21.88 -22.73 -4.70
CA THR A 153 -22.25 -23.42 -3.45
C THR A 153 -21.19 -24.47 -3.12
N MET A 154 -20.68 -24.44 -1.89
CA MET A 154 -19.72 -25.44 -1.44
C MET A 154 -20.46 -26.71 -1.00
N GLN A 155 -19.94 -27.88 -1.38
CA GLN A 155 -20.53 -29.16 -0.98
C GLN A 155 -20.38 -29.35 0.54
N ASN A 156 -21.46 -29.78 1.19
CA ASN A 156 -21.51 -30.10 2.63
C ASN A 156 -21.12 -28.93 3.56
N THR A 157 -21.26 -27.68 3.11
CA THR A 157 -21.09 -26.51 3.97
C THR A 157 -22.24 -25.51 3.78
N PRO A 158 -22.53 -24.66 4.78
CA PRO A 158 -23.54 -23.60 4.68
C PRO A 158 -23.04 -22.37 3.88
N PHE A 159 -21.77 -22.38 3.43
CA PHE A 159 -21.08 -21.24 2.85
C PHE A 159 -21.02 -21.33 1.32
N LYS A 160 -20.78 -20.17 0.69
CA LYS A 160 -20.53 -20.10 -0.75
C LYS A 160 -19.13 -19.58 -1.01
N GLN A 161 -18.47 -20.14 -2.02
CA GLN A 161 -17.16 -19.69 -2.46
C GLN A 161 -17.32 -18.71 -3.62
N PHE A 162 -16.57 -17.62 -3.63
CA PHE A 162 -16.49 -16.72 -4.78
C PHE A 162 -15.78 -17.41 -5.96
N VAL A 163 -16.27 -17.20 -7.18
CA VAL A 163 -15.72 -17.77 -8.41
C VAL A 163 -14.58 -16.86 -8.88
N GLY A 164 -13.37 -17.15 -8.43
CA GLY A 164 -12.18 -16.40 -8.80
C GLY A 164 -11.18 -16.31 -7.67
N GLY A 165 -10.06 -15.64 -7.95
CA GLY A 165 -9.08 -15.23 -6.96
C GLY A 165 -9.36 -13.83 -6.43
N ALA A 166 -8.42 -13.33 -5.66
CA ALA A 166 -8.54 -12.03 -5.00
C ALA A 166 -8.42 -10.84 -5.98
N LYS A 167 -7.72 -11.01 -7.11
CA LYS A 167 -7.75 -10.08 -8.25
C LYS A 167 -9.15 -9.96 -8.84
N ASP A 168 -9.77 -11.09 -9.15
CA ASP A 168 -11.11 -11.15 -9.73
C ASP A 168 -12.15 -10.52 -8.79
N LEU A 169 -12.00 -10.77 -7.48
CA LEU A 169 -12.85 -10.15 -6.46
C LEU A 169 -12.68 -8.62 -6.47
N SER A 170 -11.45 -8.11 -6.48
CA SER A 170 -11.18 -6.68 -6.52
C SER A 170 -11.75 -6.04 -7.78
N THR A 171 -11.50 -6.63 -8.95
CA THR A 171 -12.03 -6.14 -10.23
C THR A 171 -13.55 -6.13 -10.26
N ALA A 172 -14.20 -7.21 -9.81
CA ALA A 172 -15.66 -7.26 -9.71
C ALA A 172 -16.18 -6.19 -8.77
N PHE A 173 -15.60 -6.07 -7.58
CA PHE A 173 -16.02 -5.10 -6.58
C PHE A 173 -15.91 -3.67 -7.10
N THR A 174 -14.75 -3.29 -7.66
CA THR A 174 -14.50 -1.95 -8.22
C THR A 174 -15.49 -1.64 -9.36
N ARG A 175 -15.62 -2.53 -10.34
CA ARG A 175 -16.54 -2.38 -11.48
C ARG A 175 -17.96 -2.09 -11.01
N GLU A 176 -18.43 -2.88 -10.04
CA GLU A 176 -19.79 -2.76 -9.53
C GLU A 176 -19.94 -1.48 -8.72
N THR A 177 -18.97 -1.12 -7.87
CA THR A 177 -19.01 0.13 -7.08
C THR A 177 -18.96 1.39 -7.94
N ASP A 178 -18.22 1.40 -9.05
CA ASP A 178 -18.15 2.53 -9.98
C ASP A 178 -19.47 2.73 -10.73
N SER A 179 -20.22 1.64 -10.95
CA SER A 179 -21.55 1.68 -11.55
C SER A 179 -22.66 2.05 -10.56
N LEU A 180 -22.37 2.08 -9.26
CA LEU A 180 -23.38 2.42 -8.26
C LEU A 180 -23.78 3.89 -8.38
N THR A 181 -25.07 4.12 -8.50
CA THR A 181 -25.66 5.45 -8.43
C THR A 181 -25.49 6.05 -7.03
N SER A 182 -25.41 7.38 -6.93
CA SER A 182 -25.19 8.12 -5.66
C SER A 182 -26.25 7.88 -4.57
N ASN A 183 -27.39 7.27 -4.91
CA ASN A 183 -28.42 6.86 -3.97
C ASN A 183 -28.10 5.54 -3.23
N ILE A 184 -27.12 4.75 -3.68
CA ILE A 184 -26.64 3.55 -3.00
C ILE A 184 -25.42 3.94 -2.20
N LYS A 185 -25.57 3.89 -0.88
CA LYS A 185 -24.49 4.15 0.07
C LYS A 185 -23.78 2.84 0.33
N TRP A 186 -22.47 2.88 0.45
CA TRP A 186 -21.69 1.68 0.71
C TRP A 186 -20.40 2.01 1.47
N GLY A 187 -19.78 1.00 2.08
CA GLY A 187 -18.50 1.10 2.76
C GLY A 187 -17.92 -0.29 3.02
N SER A 188 -16.66 -0.37 3.41
CA SER A 188 -15.97 -1.63 3.68
C SER A 188 -15.09 -1.52 4.94
N ALA A 189 -14.85 -2.65 5.59
CA ALA A 189 -13.95 -2.82 6.71
C ALA A 189 -13.30 -4.19 6.62
N GLN A 190 -12.11 -4.34 7.22
CA GLN A 190 -11.40 -5.61 7.20
C GLN A 190 -10.58 -5.84 8.48
N VAL A 191 -10.32 -7.11 8.78
CA VAL A 191 -9.45 -7.54 9.87
C VAL A 191 -8.62 -8.74 9.44
N ASN A 192 -7.35 -8.77 9.82
CA ASN A 192 -6.44 -9.88 9.53
C ASN A 192 -6.38 -10.84 10.73
N ILE A 193 -6.36 -12.14 10.46
CA ILE A 193 -6.29 -13.24 11.42
C ILE A 193 -5.04 -14.07 11.13
N CYS A 194 -4.23 -14.34 12.14
CA CYS A 194 -3.04 -15.18 12.03
C CYS A 194 -3.35 -16.61 12.47
N ILE A 195 -3.07 -17.59 11.61
CA ILE A 195 -3.30 -19.01 11.85
C ILE A 195 -1.97 -19.72 12.12
N GLY A 196 -1.87 -20.47 13.22
CA GLY A 196 -0.70 -21.31 13.54
C GLY A 196 0.36 -20.68 14.45
N SER A 197 1.54 -21.29 14.55
CA SER A 197 2.66 -20.84 15.39
C SER A 197 3.68 -19.96 14.64
N GLY A 198 3.18 -19.09 13.76
CA GLY A 198 3.95 -17.98 13.18
C GLY A 198 3.95 -16.80 14.15
N GLU A 199 5.05 -16.04 14.16
CA GLU A 199 5.34 -14.93 15.08
C GLU A 199 4.11 -14.13 15.51
N SER A 200 3.99 -13.93 16.82
CA SER A 200 2.95 -13.10 17.43
C SER A 200 2.98 -11.70 16.83
N PHE A 201 1.94 -11.36 16.10
CA PHE A 201 1.65 -10.01 15.65
C PHE A 201 0.72 -9.35 16.70
N PRO A 202 1.14 -8.34 17.48
CA PRO A 202 0.25 -7.73 18.46
C PRO A 202 -1.04 -7.21 17.81
N SER A 203 -2.12 -7.23 18.61
CA SER A 203 -3.51 -6.86 18.32
C SER A 203 -3.71 -5.56 17.50
N SER A 204 -4.90 -5.45 16.90
CA SER A 204 -5.59 -4.29 16.28
C SER A 204 -4.89 -2.90 16.29
N PRO A 205 -5.00 -2.09 15.22
CA PRO A 205 -4.29 -0.80 15.06
C PRO A 205 -4.56 0.28 16.12
N ASP A 206 -5.59 0.12 16.96
CA ASP A 206 -6.13 1.22 17.77
C ASP A 206 -5.52 1.41 19.17
N ALA A 207 -4.56 0.57 19.60
CA ALA A 207 -4.06 0.62 21.00
C ALA A 207 -2.61 1.08 21.20
N GLY A 208 -1.81 1.28 20.14
CA GLY A 208 -0.37 1.57 20.27
C GLY A 208 0.06 2.82 19.50
N GLY A 209 0.76 3.74 20.18
CA GLY A 209 1.40 4.92 19.56
C GLY A 209 2.39 4.56 18.44
N VAL A 210 3.06 5.53 17.84
CA VAL A 210 3.92 5.32 16.64
C VAL A 210 5.20 4.50 16.86
N GLY A 211 5.44 3.96 18.05
CA GLY A 211 6.69 3.24 18.34
C GLY A 211 7.92 4.12 18.13
N VAL A 212 9.06 3.52 17.79
CA VAL A 212 10.22 4.28 17.33
C VAL A 212 10.01 4.66 15.86
N VAL A 213 10.20 5.94 15.55
CA VAL A 213 10.10 6.43 14.16
C VAL A 213 11.48 6.41 13.50
N TYR A 214 11.55 5.74 12.34
CA TYR A 214 12.69 5.75 11.44
C TYR A 214 12.36 6.58 10.20
N LEU A 215 13.32 7.37 9.72
CA LEU A 215 13.16 8.21 8.53
C LEU A 215 14.22 7.85 7.48
N LEU A 216 13.75 7.56 6.27
CA LEU A 216 14.56 7.58 5.06
C LEU A 216 14.13 8.79 4.22
N ALA A 217 15.01 9.78 4.05
CA ALA A 217 14.73 10.97 3.25
C ALA A 217 15.68 11.02 2.05
N VAL A 218 15.12 11.13 0.84
CA VAL A 218 15.85 11.07 -0.42
C VAL A 218 15.58 12.34 -1.24
N GLY A 219 16.65 13.05 -1.59
CA GLY A 219 16.63 14.17 -2.52
C GLY A 219 17.39 13.81 -3.79
N ALA A 220 16.68 13.65 -4.91
CA ALA A 220 17.23 13.24 -6.19
C ALA A 220 17.14 14.37 -7.25
N PRO A 221 18.05 15.36 -7.21
CA PRO A 221 18.07 16.43 -8.21
C PRO A 221 18.57 15.87 -9.55
N THR A 222 17.69 15.81 -10.52
CA THR A 222 17.99 15.41 -11.90
C THR A 222 17.47 16.46 -12.87
N GLY A 223 18.06 16.53 -14.07
CA GLY A 223 17.65 17.51 -15.09
C GLY A 223 17.74 18.95 -14.59
N LYS A 224 16.60 19.66 -14.56
CA LYS A 224 16.49 21.08 -14.17
C LYS A 224 16.14 21.29 -12.69
N LEU A 225 15.89 20.23 -11.91
CA LEU A 225 15.53 20.35 -10.50
C LEU A 225 16.74 20.78 -9.67
N LYS A 226 16.54 21.75 -8.78
CA LYS A 226 17.59 22.41 -7.98
C LYS A 226 17.41 22.24 -6.48
N TYR A 227 16.19 21.98 -6.01
CA TYR A 227 15.83 22.11 -4.59
C TYR A 227 15.52 20.77 -3.90
N CYS A 228 15.49 19.65 -4.62
CA CYS A 228 15.24 18.31 -4.07
C CYS A 228 16.11 17.97 -2.84
N ASN A 229 17.42 18.29 -2.87
CA ASN A 229 18.30 18.06 -1.73
C ASN A 229 17.89 18.88 -0.50
N ARG A 230 17.53 20.15 -0.74
CA ARG A 230 17.10 21.06 0.31
C ARG A 230 15.75 20.63 0.89
N ASP A 231 14.83 20.17 0.05
CA ASP A 231 13.54 19.65 0.48
C ASP A 231 13.72 18.45 1.43
N ALA A 232 14.54 17.47 1.04
CA ALA A 232 14.84 16.30 1.87
C ALA A 232 15.51 16.67 3.21
N GLN A 233 16.49 17.58 3.18
CA GLN A 233 17.14 18.07 4.39
C GLN A 233 16.15 18.80 5.32
N ARG A 234 15.35 19.73 4.79
CA ARG A 234 14.36 20.48 5.59
C ARG A 234 13.31 19.55 6.19
N PHE A 235 12.86 18.54 5.43
CA PHE A 235 11.91 17.55 5.93
C PHE A 235 12.54 16.73 7.07
N ALA A 236 13.77 16.25 6.89
CA ALA A 236 14.53 15.56 7.93
C ALA A 236 14.68 16.40 9.22
N ASP A 237 15.04 17.68 9.09
CA ASP A 237 15.21 18.59 10.23
C ASP A 237 13.90 18.81 11.01
N VAL A 238 12.77 18.93 10.30
CA VAL A 238 11.45 19.06 10.92
C VAL A 238 11.03 17.75 11.59
N MET A 239 11.25 16.59 10.98
CA MET A 239 10.96 15.31 11.61
C MET A 239 11.81 15.08 12.87
N LYS A 240 13.09 15.47 12.86
CA LYS A 240 13.94 15.43 14.06
C LYS A 240 13.40 16.34 15.17
N SER A 241 13.10 17.59 14.83
CA SER A 241 12.73 18.61 15.83
C SER A 241 11.29 18.50 16.33
N LYS A 242 10.35 18.11 15.47
CA LYS A 242 8.91 18.09 15.77
C LYS A 242 8.36 16.69 16.02
N LEU A 243 8.94 15.65 15.44
CA LEU A 243 8.49 14.25 15.64
C LEU A 243 9.45 13.45 16.54
N GLY A 244 10.59 14.04 16.91
CA GLY A 244 11.57 13.40 17.80
C GLY A 244 12.36 12.27 17.14
N VAL A 245 12.45 12.26 15.79
CA VAL A 245 13.28 11.29 15.07
C VAL A 245 14.74 11.47 15.52
N LYS A 246 15.35 10.40 16.01
CA LYS A 246 16.75 10.41 16.45
C LYS A 246 17.68 10.35 15.25
N GLU A 247 18.87 10.94 15.37
CA GLU A 247 19.90 10.88 14.33
C GLU A 247 20.24 9.44 13.91
N ALA A 248 20.31 8.52 14.89
CA ALA A 248 20.58 7.11 14.64
C ALA A 248 19.47 6.39 13.83
N ASN A 249 18.26 6.96 13.81
CA ASN A 249 17.09 6.43 13.12
C ASN A 249 16.79 7.22 11.84
N LEU A 250 17.76 7.96 11.33
CA LEU A 250 17.60 8.80 10.15
C LEU A 250 18.67 8.48 9.12
N ARG A 251 18.23 8.23 7.89
CA ARG A 251 19.07 8.15 6.70
C ARG A 251 18.67 9.24 5.73
N LEU A 252 19.63 10.09 5.40
CA LEU A 252 19.47 11.16 4.44
C LEU A 252 20.34 10.83 3.23
N ILE A 253 19.74 10.77 2.05
CA ILE A 253 20.40 10.42 0.78
C ILE A 253 20.21 11.60 -0.17
N LEU A 254 21.30 12.23 -0.60
CA LEU A 254 21.25 13.48 -1.35
C LEU A 254 22.08 13.42 -2.63
N GLY A 255 21.60 14.09 -3.68
CA GLY A 255 22.39 14.38 -4.88
C GLY A 255 22.93 13.12 -5.52
N SER A 256 24.27 13.05 -5.63
CA SER A 256 24.97 11.92 -6.26
C SER A 256 24.81 10.59 -5.54
N GLU A 257 24.35 10.57 -4.29
CA GLU A 257 24.07 9.35 -3.55
C GLU A 257 22.66 8.81 -3.80
N ALA A 258 21.74 9.65 -4.30
CA ALA A 258 20.35 9.29 -4.60
C ALA A 258 20.20 8.46 -5.89
N THR A 259 21.12 7.49 -6.06
CA THR A 259 21.10 6.47 -7.11
C THR A 259 20.11 5.37 -6.74
N TYR A 260 19.81 4.48 -7.69
CA TYR A 260 19.05 3.27 -7.41
C TYR A 260 19.64 2.42 -6.27
N ALA A 261 20.95 2.20 -6.28
CA ALA A 261 21.62 1.46 -5.21
C ALA A 261 21.51 2.19 -3.87
N GLY A 262 21.69 3.51 -3.85
CA GLY A 262 21.53 4.31 -2.63
C GLY A 262 20.12 4.20 -2.05
N PHE A 263 19.10 4.40 -2.88
CA PHE A 263 17.71 4.31 -2.43
C PHE A 263 17.35 2.88 -1.98
N ALA A 264 17.74 1.87 -2.74
CA ALA A 264 17.54 0.46 -2.40
C ALA A 264 18.21 0.10 -1.06
N HIS A 265 19.46 0.50 -0.84
CA HIS A 265 20.15 0.30 0.45
C HIS A 265 19.46 1.04 1.60
N GLY A 266 18.86 2.20 1.34
CA GLY A 266 18.04 2.91 2.34
C GLY A 266 16.80 2.11 2.76
N LEU A 267 16.10 1.52 1.79
CA LEU A 267 14.94 0.65 2.05
C LEU A 267 15.35 -0.65 2.76
N GLU A 268 16.47 -1.25 2.36
CA GLU A 268 17.05 -2.42 3.03
C GLU A 268 17.50 -2.11 4.46
N TRP A 269 18.02 -0.90 4.71
CA TRP A 269 18.33 -0.45 6.06
C TRP A 269 17.07 -0.37 6.93
N LEU A 270 15.96 0.16 6.42
CA LEU A 270 14.67 0.12 7.13
C LEU A 270 14.24 -1.32 7.41
N ALA A 271 14.38 -2.21 6.43
CA ALA A 271 14.03 -3.63 6.59
C ALA A 271 14.89 -4.34 7.65
N ALA A 272 16.18 -3.98 7.76
CA ALA A 272 17.09 -4.58 8.71
C ALA A 272 16.99 -4.02 10.13
N THR A 273 16.45 -2.81 10.30
CA THR A 273 16.50 -2.09 11.59
C THR A 273 15.17 -1.90 12.27
N THR A 274 14.07 -1.83 11.51
CA THR A 274 12.74 -1.62 12.08
C THR A 274 12.13 -2.90 12.62
N LYS A 275 11.28 -2.78 13.63
CA LYS A 275 10.46 -3.87 14.19
C LYS A 275 8.98 -3.64 13.90
N PRO A 276 8.11 -4.66 14.03
CA PRO A 276 6.68 -4.51 13.79
C PRO A 276 6.00 -3.38 14.57
N GLU A 277 6.44 -3.10 15.80
CA GLU A 277 5.92 -2.02 16.64
C GLU A 277 6.37 -0.61 16.23
N ASP A 278 7.41 -0.50 15.40
CA ASP A 278 8.00 0.75 14.94
C ASP A 278 7.23 1.35 13.75
N SER A 279 7.59 2.59 13.41
CA SER A 279 7.10 3.28 12.22
C SER A 279 8.25 3.65 11.29
N ALA A 280 8.00 3.57 9.99
CA ALA A 280 8.93 4.04 8.96
C ALA A 280 8.29 5.19 8.17
N ILE A 281 9.02 6.28 8.00
CA ILE A 281 8.68 7.37 7.08
C ILE A 281 9.68 7.31 5.93
N ILE A 282 9.18 7.24 4.70
CA ILE A 282 9.98 7.29 3.48
C ILE A 282 9.61 8.57 2.74
N TYR A 283 10.55 9.47 2.60
CA TYR A 283 10.38 10.75 1.93
C TYR A 283 11.20 10.76 0.64
N PHE A 284 10.58 11.15 -0.47
CA PHE A 284 11.25 11.31 -1.75
C PHE A 284 10.92 12.68 -2.37
N SER A 285 11.93 13.42 -2.80
CA SER A 285 11.79 14.62 -3.64
C SER A 285 12.68 14.49 -4.88
N GLY A 286 12.08 14.58 -6.06
CA GLY A 286 12.76 14.34 -7.32
C GLY A 286 11.81 14.36 -8.51
N HIS A 287 12.30 13.96 -9.68
CA HIS A 287 11.42 13.68 -10.81
C HIS A 287 10.69 12.35 -10.59
N GLY A 288 9.41 12.30 -10.91
CA GLY A 288 8.71 11.05 -11.20
C GLY A 288 8.51 10.90 -12.71
N SER A 289 8.10 9.70 -13.12
CA SER A 289 7.80 9.37 -14.50
C SER A 289 6.76 8.25 -14.60
N SER A 290 6.29 8.00 -15.81
CA SER A 290 5.45 6.87 -16.16
C SER A 290 6.04 6.16 -17.37
N ILE A 291 6.07 4.83 -17.35
CA ILE A 291 6.57 3.98 -18.41
C ILE A 291 5.53 2.90 -18.75
N PRO A 292 5.63 2.21 -19.90
CA PRO A 292 4.81 1.02 -20.14
C PRO A 292 4.99 0.00 -19.02
N ASP A 293 3.90 -0.62 -18.60
CA ASP A 293 3.85 -1.63 -17.54
C ASP A 293 4.89 -2.74 -17.77
N GLN A 294 5.67 -3.02 -16.73
CA GLN A 294 6.68 -4.06 -16.71
C GLN A 294 6.17 -5.29 -15.96
N PRO A 295 6.53 -6.52 -16.39
CA PRO A 295 6.08 -7.72 -15.70
C PRO A 295 6.39 -7.73 -14.20
N PRO A 296 5.43 -8.13 -13.34
CA PRO A 296 4.05 -8.56 -13.67
C PRO A 296 3.15 -7.45 -14.24
N LEU A 297 2.45 -7.74 -15.34
CA LEU A 297 1.50 -6.80 -15.94
C LEU A 297 0.23 -6.67 -15.10
N ASP A 298 0.26 -5.81 -14.09
CA ASP A 298 -0.77 -5.70 -13.07
C ASP A 298 -1.50 -4.36 -13.05
N GLU A 299 -1.09 -3.40 -13.88
CA GLU A 299 -1.68 -2.07 -13.95
C GLU A 299 -2.80 -1.97 -15.02
N GLU A 300 -3.97 -1.48 -14.60
CA GLU A 300 -5.18 -1.42 -15.45
C GLU A 300 -5.06 -0.44 -16.62
N ASP A 301 -4.23 0.59 -16.48
CA ASP A 301 -3.91 1.54 -17.56
C ASP A 301 -2.67 1.11 -18.37
N GLY A 302 -2.06 -0.01 -18.00
CA GLY A 302 -0.89 -0.61 -18.63
C GLY A 302 0.39 0.20 -18.42
N ARG A 303 0.57 0.84 -17.27
CA ARG A 303 1.77 1.66 -16.98
C ARG A 303 2.28 1.54 -15.54
N ASP A 304 3.60 1.58 -15.40
CA ASP A 304 4.26 1.73 -14.10
C ASP A 304 4.59 3.21 -13.84
N GLU A 305 4.36 3.66 -12.62
CA GLU A 305 4.98 4.85 -12.07
C GLU A 305 6.43 4.58 -11.68
N ALA A 306 7.29 5.58 -11.81
CA ALA A 306 8.70 5.41 -11.45
C ALA A 306 9.29 6.64 -10.76
N PHE A 307 10.11 6.38 -9.74
CA PHE A 307 11.03 7.38 -9.18
C PHE A 307 12.25 7.50 -10.08
N VAL A 308 12.57 8.71 -10.53
CA VAL A 308 13.78 8.97 -11.31
C VAL A 308 14.93 9.32 -10.39
N LEU A 309 15.97 8.50 -10.45
CA LEU A 309 17.10 8.53 -9.52
C LEU A 309 18.32 9.17 -10.19
N TYR A 310 19.23 9.68 -9.37
CA TYR A 310 20.43 10.33 -9.85
C TYR A 310 21.28 9.33 -10.67
N PRO A 311 21.82 9.72 -11.84
CA PRO A 311 21.83 11.08 -12.41
C PRO A 311 20.67 11.42 -13.37
N GLY A 312 19.74 10.49 -13.64
CA GLY A 312 18.63 10.72 -14.57
C GLY A 312 19.07 10.87 -16.03
N GLN A 313 20.17 10.23 -16.44
CA GLN A 313 20.83 10.43 -17.74
C GLN A 313 20.35 9.47 -18.83
N SER A 314 19.03 9.23 -18.92
CA SER A 314 18.45 8.52 -20.06
C SER A 314 17.12 9.16 -20.46
N LYS A 315 16.85 9.11 -21.76
CA LYS A 315 15.52 9.39 -22.33
C LYS A 315 14.86 8.14 -22.87
N ASP A 316 15.56 7.02 -22.96
CA ASP A 316 15.02 5.72 -23.34
C ASP A 316 14.56 5.00 -22.05
N TYR A 317 13.28 4.60 -22.00
CA TYR A 317 12.74 3.93 -20.81
C TYR A 317 13.36 2.55 -20.57
N ARG A 318 13.65 1.77 -21.62
CA ARG A 318 14.24 0.42 -21.49
C ARG A 318 15.67 0.53 -20.99
N ALA A 319 16.43 1.50 -21.50
CA ALA A 319 17.75 1.80 -20.97
C ALA A 319 17.66 2.29 -19.51
N ALA A 320 16.68 3.12 -19.18
CA ALA A 320 16.50 3.63 -17.82
C ALA A 320 16.20 2.51 -16.80
N ILE A 321 15.41 1.49 -17.18
CA ILE A 321 15.18 0.29 -16.37
C ILE A 321 16.45 -0.54 -16.24
N ARG A 322 17.06 -0.91 -17.37
CA ARG A 322 18.25 -1.78 -17.43
C ARG A 322 19.41 -1.20 -16.62
N ASP A 323 19.66 0.09 -16.79
CA ASP A 323 20.79 0.79 -16.20
C ASP A 323 20.48 1.35 -14.80
N LYS A 324 19.32 0.97 -14.22
CA LYS A 324 18.90 1.33 -12.87
C LYS A 324 18.92 2.85 -12.63
N ILE A 325 18.41 3.60 -13.61
CA ILE A 325 18.21 5.05 -13.55
C ILE A 325 16.86 5.37 -12.90
N ILE A 326 15.90 4.45 -13.00
CA ILE A 326 14.59 4.56 -12.37
C ILE A 326 14.34 3.37 -11.44
N MET A 327 13.53 3.60 -10.42
CA MET A 327 12.90 2.55 -9.63
C MET A 327 11.40 2.62 -9.90
N VAL A 328 10.90 1.62 -10.62
CA VAL A 328 9.46 1.42 -10.83
C VAL A 328 8.80 1.10 -9.50
N ASP A 329 7.55 1.50 -9.38
CA ASP A 329 6.71 1.31 -8.21
C ASP A 329 6.64 -0.17 -7.79
N ASP A 330 6.66 -1.08 -8.75
CA ASP A 330 6.64 -2.51 -8.54
C ASP A 330 7.86 -3.03 -7.75
N ASP A 331 9.05 -2.58 -8.15
CA ASP A 331 10.30 -2.89 -7.46
C ASP A 331 10.41 -2.18 -6.10
N PHE A 332 9.86 -0.96 -6.00
CA PHE A 332 9.73 -0.27 -4.74
C PHE A 332 8.81 -1.05 -3.78
N ASN A 333 7.65 -1.52 -4.25
CA ASN A 333 6.65 -2.29 -3.51
C ASN A 333 7.26 -3.60 -2.97
N VAL A 334 8.05 -4.29 -3.79
CA VAL A 334 8.79 -5.50 -3.36
C VAL A 334 9.75 -5.19 -2.20
N LYS A 335 10.41 -4.03 -2.21
CA LYS A 335 11.31 -3.61 -1.12
C LYS A 335 10.55 -3.13 0.11
N LEU A 336 9.46 -2.39 -0.10
CA LEU A 336 8.59 -1.86 0.94
C LEU A 336 7.97 -2.99 1.78
N LYS A 337 7.50 -4.07 1.12
CA LYS A 337 6.96 -5.28 1.76
C LYS A 337 7.95 -6.00 2.69
N LYS A 338 9.26 -5.80 2.50
CA LYS A 338 10.31 -6.38 3.37
C LYS A 338 10.51 -5.60 4.66
N ILE A 339 9.97 -4.39 4.78
CA ILE A 339 10.14 -3.55 5.97
C ILE A 339 9.20 -4.04 7.08
N PRO A 340 9.72 -4.51 8.23
CA PRO A 340 8.89 -5.05 9.31
C PRO A 340 7.97 -4.01 9.95
N ALA A 341 8.36 -2.73 9.94
CA ALA A 341 7.54 -1.65 10.47
C ALA A 341 6.10 -1.74 9.94
N ARG A 342 5.14 -1.82 10.87
CA ARG A 342 3.74 -1.88 10.49
C ARG A 342 3.27 -0.54 9.97
N LYS A 343 3.64 0.57 10.58
CA LYS A 343 3.16 1.89 10.15
C LYS A 343 4.16 2.49 9.18
N LYS A 344 3.85 2.42 7.89
CA LYS A 344 4.70 3.00 6.83
C LYS A 344 4.02 4.24 6.26
N VAL A 345 4.72 5.37 6.24
CA VAL A 345 4.24 6.61 5.63
C VAL A 345 5.19 6.99 4.50
N ILE A 346 4.69 6.98 3.27
CA ILE A 346 5.41 7.48 2.10
C ILE A 346 5.00 8.93 1.85
N VAL A 347 5.97 9.81 1.68
CA VAL A 347 5.77 11.21 1.29
C VAL A 347 6.49 11.42 -0.02
N ALA A 348 5.72 11.52 -1.11
CA ALA A 348 6.24 11.60 -2.46
C ALA A 348 6.03 13.01 -3.03
N ASP A 349 7.12 13.79 -3.10
CA ASP A 349 7.17 15.10 -3.75
C ASP A 349 7.76 14.98 -5.17
N CYS A 350 6.99 14.31 -6.03
CA CYS A 350 7.26 14.10 -7.45
C CYS A 350 5.94 14.03 -8.26
N CYS A 351 6.02 14.10 -9.59
CA CYS A 351 4.88 13.86 -10.48
C CYS A 351 4.81 12.38 -10.87
N HIS A 352 3.71 11.69 -10.60
CA HIS A 352 3.55 10.27 -10.94
C HIS A 352 2.91 10.09 -12.32
N SER A 353 1.87 10.86 -12.59
CA SER A 353 1.32 11.08 -13.92
C SER A 353 1.01 12.58 -14.05
N GLY A 354 0.84 13.11 -15.27
CA GLY A 354 0.52 14.53 -15.40
C GLY A 354 -0.25 14.87 -16.65
N THR A 355 -0.80 16.08 -16.74
CA THR A 355 -1.43 16.59 -17.98
C THR A 355 -0.70 17.82 -18.52
N ILE A 356 -0.62 17.91 -19.85
CA ILE A 356 -0.22 19.04 -20.71
C ILE A 356 1.09 19.75 -20.32
N HIS A 357 2.21 19.29 -20.90
CA HIS A 357 3.31 20.18 -21.27
C HIS A 357 2.85 21.06 -22.44
N LYS A 358 2.04 22.08 -22.17
CA LYS A 358 2.23 23.30 -22.95
C LYS A 358 3.49 23.88 -22.34
N THR A 359 4.54 23.93 -23.14
CA THR A 359 5.73 24.75 -22.92
C THR A 359 5.26 26.05 -22.28
N LEU A 360 5.33 26.16 -20.94
CA LEU A 360 5.47 27.45 -20.30
C LEU A 360 6.69 28.00 -21.00
N GLY A 361 6.47 29.06 -21.77
CA GLY A 361 7.45 29.59 -22.71
C GLY A 361 8.82 29.64 -22.05
N SER A 362 9.85 29.38 -22.84
CA SER A 362 11.26 29.49 -22.52
C SER A 362 11.65 30.84 -21.90
N GLY A 363 11.21 31.09 -20.66
CA GLY A 363 11.22 32.39 -20.00
C GLY A 363 10.85 32.37 -18.51
N ASP A 364 9.98 31.48 -18.02
CA ASP A 364 9.63 31.44 -16.59
C ASP A 364 10.46 30.40 -15.83
N GLU A 365 11.65 30.79 -15.33
CA GLU A 365 12.46 29.99 -14.39
C GLU A 365 11.79 29.79 -13.02
N GLU A 366 10.60 30.36 -12.81
CA GLU A 366 9.91 30.39 -11.53
C GLU A 366 9.27 29.04 -11.16
N LEU A 367 8.84 28.24 -12.14
CA LEU A 367 8.21 26.92 -11.93
C LEU A 367 8.88 25.82 -12.73
N VAL A 368 9.40 24.80 -12.04
CA VAL A 368 10.01 23.63 -12.68
C VAL A 368 9.19 22.38 -12.34
N CYS A 369 8.59 21.77 -13.35
CA CYS A 369 7.80 20.54 -13.19
C CYS A 369 8.68 19.36 -12.76
N LYS A 370 8.23 18.60 -11.77
CA LYS A 370 8.88 17.38 -11.24
C LYS A 370 8.47 16.11 -12.00
N TYR A 371 8.28 16.22 -13.32
CA TYR A 371 8.06 15.09 -14.24
C TYR A 371 9.21 14.98 -15.26
N MET A 372 9.78 13.78 -15.42
CA MET A 372 10.76 13.51 -16.49
C MET A 372 10.15 12.57 -17.54
N PRO A 373 9.95 13.02 -18.79
CA PRO A 373 9.47 12.13 -19.84
C PRO A 373 10.55 11.19 -20.34
N PHE A 374 10.14 9.95 -20.63
CA PHE A 374 10.89 8.96 -21.41
C PHE A 374 10.27 8.76 -22.79
N ARG A 375 11.05 8.16 -23.67
CA ARG A 375 10.72 7.83 -25.05
C ARG A 375 10.80 6.34 -25.25
N ASP A 376 9.92 5.85 -26.09
CA ASP A 376 10.00 4.50 -26.61
C ASP A 376 11.17 4.41 -27.61
N PRO A 377 12.11 3.46 -27.44
CA PRO A 377 13.29 3.40 -28.28
C PRO A 377 13.02 2.88 -29.71
N ASP A 378 11.91 2.19 -29.93
CA ASP A 378 11.55 1.66 -31.25
C ASP A 378 10.90 2.74 -32.11
N THR A 379 10.03 3.55 -31.51
CA THR A 379 9.27 4.59 -32.22
C THR A 379 9.89 5.98 -32.10
N GLY A 380 10.76 6.20 -31.12
CA GLY A 380 11.33 7.50 -30.76
C GLY A 380 10.30 8.48 -30.16
N GLN A 381 9.04 8.07 -30.03
CA GLN A 381 7.97 8.88 -29.49
C GLN A 381 8.12 9.00 -27.98
N GLU A 382 7.79 10.17 -27.44
CA GLU A 382 7.60 10.32 -26.00
C GLU A 382 6.46 9.41 -25.58
N ILE A 383 6.60 8.71 -24.46
CA ILE A 383 5.55 7.85 -23.93
C ILE A 383 4.39 8.77 -23.56
N GLU A 384 3.39 8.84 -24.46
CA GLU A 384 2.22 9.70 -24.34
C GLU A 384 1.44 9.33 -23.10
N ARG A 385 0.80 10.30 -22.44
CA ARG A 385 0.12 10.14 -21.14
C ARG A 385 -1.32 9.67 -21.36
N ILE A 386 -1.70 8.48 -20.91
CA ILE A 386 -3.06 7.94 -21.05
C ILE A 386 -3.47 7.31 -19.71
N GLY A 387 -4.52 7.83 -19.07
CA GLY A 387 -4.98 7.34 -17.74
C GLY A 387 -4.08 7.82 -16.60
N ALA A 388 -4.64 8.04 -15.40
CA ALA A 388 -3.93 8.68 -14.28
C ALA A 388 -4.56 8.28 -12.91
N LYS A 389 -3.85 7.49 -12.08
CA LYS A 389 -4.13 7.21 -10.64
C LYS A 389 -3.18 7.90 -9.61
N ALA A 390 -3.75 8.71 -8.69
CA ALA A 390 -3.06 9.53 -7.64
C ALA A 390 -2.04 8.79 -6.75
N ALA A 391 -2.13 7.48 -6.76
CA ALA A 391 -1.24 6.50 -6.15
C ALA A 391 -1.32 5.23 -7.02
N PRO A 392 -0.23 4.45 -7.15
CA PRO A 392 -0.27 3.18 -7.89
C PRO A 392 -1.32 2.24 -7.28
N THR A 393 -1.84 1.28 -8.06
CA THR A 393 -3.04 0.51 -7.68
C THR A 393 -2.91 -0.33 -6.40
N ASN A 394 -1.68 -0.50 -5.91
CA ASN A 394 -1.36 -1.40 -4.81
C ASN A 394 -0.87 -0.73 -3.52
N TYR A 395 -0.79 0.61 -3.45
CA TYR A 395 -0.35 1.30 -2.24
C TYR A 395 -1.46 1.56 -1.22
N GLY A 396 -1.11 1.41 0.06
CA GLY A 396 -2.08 1.48 1.16
C GLY A 396 -2.63 0.12 1.56
N ASN A 397 -2.22 -0.95 0.87
CA ASN A 397 -2.73 -2.30 1.11
C ASN A 397 -2.00 -3.08 2.22
N ASP A 398 -0.78 -2.64 2.58
CA ASP A 398 0.13 -3.34 3.50
C ASP A 398 0.55 -2.50 4.72
N ASN A 399 -0.45 -1.92 5.38
CA ASN A 399 -0.29 -1.00 6.50
C ASN A 399 0.49 0.28 6.11
N GLU A 400 0.13 0.88 4.98
CA GLU A 400 0.81 2.03 4.41
C GLU A 400 -0.12 3.24 4.30
N ALA A 401 0.49 4.43 4.32
CA ALA A 401 -0.16 5.67 3.97
C ALA A 401 0.73 6.47 3.01
N ILE A 402 0.13 7.16 2.04
CA ILE A 402 0.83 7.99 1.07
C ILE A 402 0.34 9.42 1.12
N LEU A 403 1.28 10.36 1.23
CA LEU A 403 1.10 11.77 0.98
C LEU A 403 1.76 12.11 -0.36
N ALA A 404 0.97 12.23 -1.42
CA ALA A 404 1.42 12.59 -2.76
C ALA A 404 1.29 14.09 -3.00
N ALA A 405 2.27 14.69 -3.69
CA ALA A 405 2.32 16.13 -3.92
C ALA A 405 1.27 16.67 -4.90
N CYS A 406 0.71 15.82 -5.76
CA CYS A 406 -0.32 16.22 -6.72
C CYS A 406 -1.31 15.08 -6.99
N LEU A 407 -2.51 15.45 -7.43
CA LEU A 407 -3.40 14.56 -8.13
C LEU A 407 -2.83 14.22 -9.50
N ASP A 408 -3.46 13.25 -10.11
CA ASP A 408 -2.87 12.52 -11.20
C ASP A 408 -3.00 13.17 -12.57
N ASN A 409 -4.07 13.91 -12.75
CA ASN A 409 -4.17 14.84 -13.88
C ASN A 409 -3.44 16.17 -13.62
N GLN A 410 -2.52 16.24 -12.64
CA GLN A 410 -1.84 17.48 -12.26
C GLN A 410 -0.32 17.33 -12.26
N SER A 411 0.41 18.31 -11.73
CA SER A 411 1.87 18.23 -11.65
C SER A 411 2.34 18.81 -10.32
N SER A 412 3.42 18.23 -9.80
CA SER A 412 4.23 18.82 -8.74
C SER A 412 5.32 19.72 -9.31
N PHE A 413 5.62 20.81 -8.60
CA PHE A 413 6.57 21.82 -9.04
C PHE A 413 7.61 22.15 -7.97
N GLU A 414 8.83 22.45 -8.40
CA GLU A 414 9.73 23.34 -7.68
C GLU A 414 9.41 24.80 -8.00
N VAL A 415 9.43 25.65 -6.98
CA VAL A 415 9.16 27.10 -7.10
C VAL A 415 10.42 27.88 -6.74
N ALA A 416 11.00 28.62 -7.69
CA ALA A 416 12.26 29.32 -7.47
C ALA A 416 12.17 30.38 -6.37
N GLY A 417 11.07 31.14 -6.30
CA GLY A 417 10.85 32.14 -5.25
C GLY A 417 10.76 31.56 -3.83
N ARG A 418 10.45 30.27 -3.71
CA ARG A 418 10.44 29.52 -2.44
C ARG A 418 11.73 28.73 -2.21
N GLN A 419 12.49 28.50 -3.29
CA GLN A 419 13.67 27.64 -3.32
C GLN A 419 13.39 26.24 -2.77
N ALA A 420 12.24 25.67 -3.16
CA ALA A 420 11.72 24.41 -2.64
C ALA A 420 10.67 23.79 -3.58
N GLY A 421 10.41 22.49 -3.41
CA GLY A 421 9.19 21.84 -3.87
C GLY A 421 7.97 22.46 -3.20
N LEU A 422 6.94 22.81 -3.98
CA LEU A 422 5.78 23.54 -3.46
C LEU A 422 5.07 22.77 -2.35
N PHE A 423 4.84 21.47 -2.55
CA PHE A 423 4.18 20.62 -1.57
C PHE A 423 5.01 20.50 -0.29
N THR A 424 6.30 20.18 -0.39
CA THR A 424 7.18 20.05 0.78
C THR A 424 7.26 21.34 1.57
N ASP A 425 7.39 22.49 0.89
CA ASP A 425 7.42 23.79 1.55
C ASP A 425 6.14 24.07 2.34
N CYS A 426 4.98 23.83 1.73
CA CYS A 426 3.68 23.97 2.39
C CYS A 426 3.49 22.97 3.54
N LEU A 427 3.97 21.73 3.40
CA LEU A 427 3.89 20.72 4.46
C LEU A 427 4.73 21.13 5.68
N ILE A 428 5.95 21.57 5.46
CA ILE A 428 6.83 22.06 6.52
C ILE A 428 6.26 23.33 7.16
N GLU A 429 5.71 24.25 6.38
CA GLU A 429 5.03 25.45 6.89
C GLU A 429 3.84 25.07 7.77
N ALA A 430 3.05 24.07 7.39
CA ALA A 430 1.92 23.61 8.17
C ALA A 430 2.34 23.04 9.53
N ILE A 431 3.40 22.22 9.55
CA ILE A 431 3.96 21.66 10.78
C ILE A 431 4.44 22.80 11.70
N ASN A 432 5.19 23.76 11.15
CA ASN A 432 5.73 24.88 11.91
C ASN A 432 4.66 25.87 12.41
N LYS A 433 3.50 25.94 11.74
CA LYS A 433 2.33 26.72 12.19
C LYS A 433 1.53 26.04 13.31
N GLY A 434 1.97 24.89 13.80
CA GLY A 434 1.37 24.22 14.95
C GLY A 434 0.28 23.22 14.59
N ALA A 435 0.39 22.56 13.43
CA ALA A 435 -0.41 21.36 13.19
C ALA A 435 -0.13 20.32 14.31
N ASP A 436 -1.18 19.72 14.86
CA ASP A 436 -1.03 18.79 15.99
C ASP A 436 -0.46 17.42 15.57
N ASN A 437 -0.68 17.02 14.31
CA ASN A 437 -0.20 15.75 13.75
C ASN A 437 0.00 15.86 12.23
N LEU A 438 0.58 14.82 11.62
CA LEU A 438 0.90 14.80 10.20
C LEU A 438 -0.34 14.90 9.29
N GLU A 439 -1.50 14.39 9.72
CA GLU A 439 -2.75 14.45 8.96
C GLU A 439 -3.24 15.91 8.88
N LYS A 440 -3.26 16.60 10.03
CA LYS A 440 -3.60 18.02 10.10
C LYS A 440 -2.60 18.88 9.32
N ALA A 441 -1.32 18.55 9.39
CA ALA A 441 -0.30 19.23 8.61
C ALA A 441 -0.56 19.05 7.10
N PHE A 442 -0.91 17.85 6.67
CA PHE A 442 -1.27 17.59 5.27
C PHE A 442 -2.50 18.38 4.83
N GLU A 443 -3.58 18.41 5.61
CA GLU A 443 -4.79 19.20 5.29
C GLU A 443 -4.48 20.69 5.10
N MET A 444 -3.67 21.25 6.00
CA MET A 444 -3.21 22.64 5.92
C MET A 444 -2.30 22.85 4.70
N ALA A 445 -1.38 21.92 4.45
CA ALA A 445 -0.46 21.96 3.31
C ALA A 445 -1.22 21.92 1.98
N LYS A 446 -2.25 21.08 1.87
CA LYS A 446 -3.12 20.99 0.70
C LYS A 446 -3.76 22.34 0.40
N ALA A 447 -4.40 22.97 1.40
CA ALA A 447 -5.02 24.27 1.24
C ALA A 447 -4.01 25.38 0.85
N MET A 448 -2.81 25.36 1.44
CA MET A 448 -1.75 26.31 1.10
C MET A 448 -1.19 26.11 -0.31
N THR A 449 -1.05 24.85 -0.74
CA THR A 449 -0.57 24.47 -2.08
C THR A 449 -1.55 24.93 -3.15
N GLU A 450 -2.84 24.62 -2.99
CA GLU A 450 -3.89 25.02 -3.92
C GLU A 450 -3.99 26.55 -4.04
N LYS A 451 -3.89 27.27 -2.92
CA LYS A 451 -3.85 28.73 -2.89
C LYS A 451 -2.62 29.30 -3.60
N ALA A 452 -1.45 28.71 -3.37
CA ALA A 452 -0.19 29.15 -3.97
C ALA A 452 -0.22 29.04 -5.50
N VAL A 453 -0.68 27.89 -6.01
CA VAL A 453 -0.80 27.68 -7.46
C VAL A 453 -1.86 28.61 -8.07
N GLY A 454 -2.98 28.86 -7.37
CA GLY A 454 -3.99 29.83 -7.81
C GLY A 454 -3.47 31.27 -7.92
N GLY A 455 -2.44 31.63 -7.15
CA GLY A 455 -1.73 32.91 -7.26
C GLY A 455 -0.78 32.97 -8.46
N LEU A 456 -0.04 31.88 -8.70
CA LEU A 456 0.93 31.74 -9.79
C LEU A 456 0.24 31.64 -11.18
N GLY A 457 -0.90 30.95 -11.27
CA GLY A 457 -1.65 30.78 -12.51
C GLY A 457 -2.29 32.07 -13.06
N ARG A 458 -2.33 33.16 -12.28
CA ARG A 458 -2.75 34.49 -12.76
C ARG A 458 -1.63 35.21 -13.54
N GLN A 459 -0.38 34.77 -13.41
CA GLN A 459 0.79 35.39 -14.05
C GLN A 459 1.19 34.70 -15.36
N SER A 460 0.88 33.41 -15.54
CA SER A 460 1.23 32.66 -16.75
C SER A 460 0.13 32.74 -17.83
N GLN A 461 0.43 33.26 -19.03
CA GLN A 461 -0.49 33.33 -20.19
C GLN A 461 -0.80 31.97 -20.86
N GLY A 462 -0.78 30.86 -20.13
CA GLY A 462 -0.96 29.52 -20.72
C GLY A 462 -1.51 28.51 -19.72
N GLY A 463 -2.84 28.37 -19.68
CA GLY A 463 -3.54 27.34 -18.91
C GLY A 463 -3.50 27.54 -17.38
N SER A 464 -4.50 27.01 -16.69
CA SER A 464 -4.50 26.96 -15.22
C SER A 464 -3.48 25.92 -14.77
N VAL A 465 -2.36 26.36 -14.20
CA VAL A 465 -1.48 25.49 -13.40
C VAL A 465 -2.32 24.94 -12.24
N LYS A 466 -2.16 23.65 -11.91
CA LYS A 466 -2.84 23.00 -10.77
C LYS A 466 -1.87 22.08 -10.05
N GLN A 467 -1.91 22.13 -8.73
CA GLN A 467 -1.26 21.16 -7.84
C GLN A 467 -2.15 21.01 -6.59
N THR A 468 -2.71 19.83 -6.40
CA THR A 468 -3.58 19.45 -5.30
C THR A 468 -2.96 18.22 -4.65
N PRO A 469 -2.32 18.35 -3.48
CA PRO A 469 -1.83 17.19 -2.75
C PRO A 469 -2.94 16.18 -2.44
N HIS A 470 -2.59 14.89 -2.47
CA HIS A 470 -3.51 13.78 -2.20
C HIS A 470 -2.99 12.91 -1.05
N LEU A 471 -3.92 12.40 -0.23
CA LEU A 471 -3.63 11.53 0.91
C LEU A 471 -4.43 10.24 0.75
N THR A 472 -3.72 9.13 0.78
CA THR A 472 -4.27 7.77 0.82
C THR A 472 -3.82 7.14 2.14
N ASP A 473 -4.74 6.98 3.09
CA ASP A 473 -4.44 6.40 4.42
C ASP A 473 -5.63 5.52 4.88
N PRO A 474 -5.80 4.33 4.30
CA PRO A 474 -6.93 3.45 4.61
C PRO A 474 -6.94 2.96 6.07
N HIS A 475 -5.80 3.05 6.76
CA HIS A 475 -5.64 2.58 8.13
C HIS A 475 -5.61 3.71 9.18
N GLY A 476 -5.63 4.97 8.75
CA GLY A 476 -5.60 6.13 9.64
C GLY A 476 -4.30 6.23 10.45
N TYR A 477 -3.14 5.89 9.88
CA TYR A 477 -1.86 5.99 10.57
C TYR A 477 -1.33 7.40 10.66
N VAL A 478 -1.62 8.25 9.68
CA VAL A 478 -0.98 9.57 9.54
C VAL A 478 -1.34 10.45 10.75
N LYS A 479 -2.56 10.33 11.29
CA LYS A 479 -2.99 11.05 12.51
C LYS A 479 -2.24 10.63 13.79
N LEU A 480 -1.59 9.46 13.80
CA LEU A 480 -0.83 8.96 14.95
C LEU A 480 0.51 9.68 15.11
N PHE A 481 1.07 10.24 14.03
CA PHE A 481 2.32 11.00 14.03
C PHE A 481 2.09 12.41 14.56
N LYS A 482 2.02 12.53 15.89
CA LYS A 482 1.81 13.79 16.61
C LYS A 482 3.10 14.59 16.73
N PHE A 483 3.01 15.90 16.51
CA PHE A 483 4.16 16.79 16.65
C PHE A 483 4.26 17.34 18.07
N SER A 484 5.48 17.48 18.57
CA SER A 484 5.76 18.24 19.78
C SER A 484 5.48 19.72 19.52
N ARG A 485 4.77 20.35 20.45
CA ARG A 485 4.46 21.78 20.40
C ARG A 485 5.73 22.63 20.39
#